data_AF-A0A6M1ZB80-F1
#
_entry.id   AF-A0A6M1ZB80-F1
#
_cell.length_a   1.000
_cell.length_b   1.000
_cell.length_c   1.000
_cell.angle_alpha   90.00
_cell.angle_beta   90.00
_cell.angle_gamma   90.00
#
_symmetry.space_group_name_H-M   'P 1'
#
loop_
_entity.id
_entity.type
_entity.pdbx_description
1 polymer ?
#
loop_
_entity_poly.entity_id
_entity_poly.type
_entity_poly.pdbx_seq_one_letter_code
_entity_poly.pdbx_strand_id
1 'polypeptide(L)'
;MINIFKNSLSNILNLFYPHLCLHCSSKLEKNYFYFCKTCLNDFSYLEVRNNISTYAVFENMGSIKTLLKELKTQKILSVTKIVAAFIVVQHFRLKWPLPDVIYPISNLFIKDHQYYLSKEVSSFFKRPLKKKQNLSEVALIIFDVINIEKMNQIKEKLLFKKVYAIGLCFDVFFDDLDLFL
;
A
#
# COMPACT_ATOMS: atom_id res chain seq x y z
N MET A 1 29.89 -1.08 -35.03
CA MET A 1 30.64 -0.32 -34.00
C MET A 1 29.76 0.31 -32.90
N ILE A 2 28.48 0.63 -33.14
CA ILE A 2 27.60 1.28 -32.15
C ILE A 2 27.22 0.38 -30.94
N ASN A 3 27.17 -0.95 -31.10
CA ASN A 3 26.75 -1.88 -30.03
C ASN A 3 27.82 -2.16 -28.95
N ILE A 4 29.11 -2.02 -29.26
CA ILE A 4 30.19 -2.30 -28.29
C ILE A 4 30.28 -1.16 -27.26
N PHE A 5 30.17 0.09 -27.72
CA PHE A 5 30.17 1.27 -26.83
C PHE A 5 28.96 1.33 -25.90
N LYS A 6 27.77 0.93 -26.36
CA LYS A 6 26.56 0.86 -25.51
C LYS A 6 26.71 -0.11 -24.35
N ASN A 7 27.24 -1.31 -24.60
CA ASN A 7 27.47 -2.31 -23.54
C ASN A 7 28.57 -1.88 -22.57
N SER A 8 29.61 -1.20 -23.03
CA SER A 8 30.68 -0.71 -22.16
C SER A 8 30.20 0.41 -21.24
N LEU A 9 29.43 1.37 -21.76
CA LEU A 9 28.93 2.49 -20.96
C LEU A 9 27.91 2.03 -19.90
N SER A 10 27.01 1.10 -20.25
CA SER A 10 26.07 0.53 -19.28
C SER A 10 26.77 -0.24 -18.16
N ASN A 11 27.88 -0.91 -18.46
CA ASN A 11 28.65 -1.65 -17.46
C ASN A 11 29.37 -0.70 -16.49
N ILE A 12 29.92 0.41 -17.00
CA ILE A 12 30.54 1.45 -16.17
C ILE A 12 29.49 2.17 -15.32
N LEU A 13 28.36 2.56 -15.90
CA LEU A 13 27.26 3.18 -15.15
C LEU A 13 26.72 2.25 -14.06
N ASN A 14 26.61 0.95 -14.31
CA ASN A 14 26.21 -0.03 -13.30
C ASN A 14 27.24 -0.20 -12.15
N LEU A 15 28.50 0.18 -12.35
CA LEU A 15 29.53 0.16 -11.31
C LEU A 15 29.33 1.32 -10.32
N PHE A 16 29.00 2.51 -10.84
CA PHE A 16 28.82 3.73 -10.03
C PHE A 16 27.38 3.93 -9.55
N TYR A 17 26.40 3.44 -10.30
CA TYR A 17 24.97 3.53 -10.03
C TYR A 17 24.31 2.15 -10.12
N PRO A 18 24.68 1.22 -9.23
CA PRO A 18 24.11 -0.11 -9.24
C PRO A 18 22.61 -0.06 -8.96
N HIS A 19 21.84 -0.86 -9.69
CA HIS A 19 20.41 -1.04 -9.45
C HIS A 19 20.21 -1.90 -8.21
N LEU A 20 20.03 -1.26 -7.05
CA LEU A 20 20.00 -1.91 -5.74
C LEU A 20 18.60 -1.92 -5.12
N CYS A 21 18.33 -2.96 -4.35
CA CYS A 21 17.13 -3.08 -3.52
C CYS A 21 17.09 -1.96 -2.47
N LEU A 22 15.95 -1.30 -2.32
CA LEU A 22 15.76 -0.23 -1.34
C LEU A 22 15.90 -0.69 0.12
N HIS A 23 15.65 -1.98 0.39
CA HIS A 23 15.71 -2.52 1.75
C HIS A 23 17.10 -3.06 2.13
N CYS A 24 17.62 -4.01 1.37
CA CYS A 24 18.83 -4.75 1.72
C CYS A 24 20.06 -4.39 0.86
N SER A 25 19.91 -3.44 -0.07
CA SER A 25 20.97 -3.02 -0.99
C SER A 25 21.55 -4.15 -1.86
N SER A 26 20.89 -5.29 -1.96
CA SER A 26 21.26 -6.36 -2.90
C SER A 26 20.97 -5.93 -4.33
N LYS A 27 21.76 -6.45 -5.28
CA LYS A 27 21.59 -6.14 -6.71
C LYS A 27 20.25 -6.68 -7.21
N LEU A 28 19.50 -5.83 -7.90
CA LEU A 28 18.21 -6.19 -8.50
C LEU A 28 18.41 -6.89 -9.84
N GLU A 29 17.67 -7.97 -10.06
CA GLU A 29 17.54 -8.59 -11.39
C GLU A 29 16.68 -7.70 -12.30
N LYS A 30 16.77 -7.89 -13.62
CA LYS A 30 16.14 -7.00 -14.62
C LYS A 30 14.63 -6.77 -14.44
N ASN A 31 13.91 -7.70 -13.80
CA ASN A 31 12.46 -7.64 -13.62
C ASN A 31 12.02 -6.99 -12.29
N TYR A 32 12.97 -6.60 -11.43
CA TYR A 32 12.69 -6.01 -10.13
C TYR A 32 13.18 -4.57 -10.09
N PHE A 33 12.33 -3.62 -9.70
CA PHE A 33 12.63 -2.18 -9.72
C PHE A 33 13.04 -1.58 -8.37
N TYR A 34 12.49 -2.09 -7.27
CA TYR A 34 12.68 -1.47 -5.95
C TYR A 34 13.02 -2.47 -4.84
N PHE A 35 12.53 -3.70 -4.93
CA PHE A 35 12.78 -4.74 -3.95
C PHE A 35 13.23 -6.01 -4.66
N CYS A 36 14.25 -6.68 -4.12
CA CYS A 36 14.64 -7.99 -4.62
C CYS A 36 13.56 -9.03 -4.31
N LYS A 37 13.63 -10.18 -4.98
CA LYS A 37 12.69 -11.28 -4.78
C LYS A 37 12.52 -11.67 -3.31
N THR A 38 13.62 -11.76 -2.56
CA THR A 38 13.59 -12.11 -1.13
C THR A 38 12.79 -11.09 -0.32
N CYS A 39 13.09 -9.80 -0.48
CA CYS A 39 12.38 -8.74 0.25
C CYS A 39 10.90 -8.63 -0.14
N LEU A 40 10.53 -9.03 -1.36
CA LEU A 40 9.12 -9.10 -1.77
C LEU A 40 8.38 -10.29 -1.17
N ASN A 41 9.08 -11.38 -0.85
CA ASN A 41 8.46 -12.54 -0.21
C ASN A 41 8.00 -12.21 1.22
N ASP A 42 8.63 -11.23 1.87
CA ASP A 42 8.22 -10.72 3.19
C ASP A 42 6.87 -9.97 3.14
N PHE A 43 6.31 -9.74 1.95
CA PHE A 43 5.03 -9.05 1.80
C PHE A 43 3.88 -10.06 1.99
N SER A 44 3.75 -10.61 3.20
CA SER A 44 2.61 -11.44 3.61
C SER A 44 1.50 -10.58 4.22
N TYR A 45 0.28 -10.78 3.75
CA TYR A 45 -0.91 -10.17 4.36
C TYR A 45 -1.37 -10.98 5.56
N LEU A 46 -1.79 -10.24 6.57
CA LEU A 46 -2.66 -10.74 7.61
C LEU A 46 -4.06 -10.18 7.36
N GLU A 47 -5.02 -11.08 7.16
CA GLU A 47 -6.44 -10.73 7.02
C GLU A 47 -7.12 -10.91 8.37
N VAL A 48 -7.83 -9.87 8.83
CA VAL A 48 -8.68 -9.96 10.02
C VAL A 48 -10.11 -9.59 9.65
N ARG A 49 -11.04 -10.49 9.96
CA ARG A 49 -12.45 -10.37 9.60
C ARG A 49 -13.29 -10.04 10.82
N ASN A 50 -14.13 -9.02 10.70
CA ASN A 50 -15.22 -8.74 11.63
C ASN A 50 -16.53 -8.63 10.84
N ASN A 51 -17.67 -8.62 11.54
CA ASN A 51 -19.01 -8.63 10.97
C ASN A 51 -19.28 -7.46 10.00
N ILE A 52 -18.79 -6.26 10.33
CA ILE A 52 -19.07 -5.03 9.59
C ILE A 52 -17.85 -4.56 8.77
N SER A 53 -16.64 -4.93 9.21
CA SER A 53 -15.39 -4.49 8.61
C SER A 53 -14.40 -5.63 8.38
N THR A 54 -13.71 -5.57 7.24
CA THR A 54 -12.62 -6.51 6.92
C THR A 54 -11.33 -5.74 6.70
N TYR A 55 -10.27 -6.14 7.40
CA TYR A 55 -8.98 -5.49 7.39
C TYR A 55 -7.91 -6.41 6.77
N ALA A 56 -7.02 -5.83 5.99
CA ALA A 56 -5.83 -6.51 5.51
C ALA A 56 -4.61 -5.61 5.71
N VAL A 57 -3.62 -6.11 6.44
CA VAL A 57 -2.39 -5.36 6.81
C VAL A 57 -1.15 -6.21 6.59
N PHE A 58 -0.01 -5.55 6.43
CA PHE A 58 1.28 -6.21 6.53
C PHE A 58 1.89 -5.97 7.92
N GLU A 59 2.78 -6.87 8.29
CA GLU A 59 3.59 -6.72 9.49
C GLU A 59 4.55 -5.52 9.32
N ASN A 60 4.62 -4.65 10.33
CA ASN A 60 5.45 -3.44 10.27
C ASN A 60 6.94 -3.74 10.53
N MET A 61 7.52 -4.65 9.73
CA MET A 61 8.92 -5.04 9.82
C MET A 61 9.56 -5.22 8.44
N GLY A 62 10.87 -5.47 8.44
CA GLY A 62 11.63 -5.78 7.22
C GLY A 62 11.44 -4.78 6.08
N SER A 63 11.25 -5.31 4.88
CA SER A 63 11.12 -4.56 3.62
C SER A 63 9.85 -3.72 3.54
N ILE A 64 8.76 -4.13 4.19
CA ILE A 64 7.52 -3.37 4.30
C ILE A 64 7.73 -2.06 5.04
N LYS A 65 8.48 -2.07 6.16
CA LYS A 65 8.81 -0.84 6.90
C LYS A 65 9.64 0.14 6.07
N THR A 66 10.57 -0.38 5.26
CA THR A 66 11.31 0.44 4.29
C THR A 66 10.38 1.04 3.24
N LEU A 67 9.47 0.24 2.66
CA LEU A 67 8.49 0.72 1.69
C LEU A 67 7.62 1.85 2.26
N LEU A 68 7.14 1.68 3.50
CA LEU A 68 6.37 2.71 4.19
C LEU A 68 7.16 4.00 4.38
N LYS A 69 8.44 3.90 4.77
CA LYS A 69 9.32 5.05 4.92
C LYS A 69 9.49 5.79 3.60
N GLU A 70 9.79 5.07 2.52
CA GLU A 70 9.96 5.65 1.19
C GLU A 70 8.68 6.33 0.70
N LEU A 71 7.51 5.69 0.91
CA LEU A 71 6.20 6.28 0.60
C LEU A 71 5.95 7.58 1.37
N LYS A 72 6.22 7.59 2.69
CA LYS A 72 6.05 8.78 3.55
C LYS A 72 6.96 9.94 3.14
N THR A 73 8.18 9.65 2.70
CA THR A 73 9.09 10.69 2.24
C THR A 73 8.70 11.29 0.89
N GLN A 74 7.84 10.61 0.11
CA GLN A 74 7.38 11.01 -1.23
C GLN A 74 8.49 11.35 -2.23
N LYS A 75 9.74 10.96 -1.96
CA LYS A 75 10.88 11.29 -2.85
C LYS A 75 10.75 10.62 -4.22
N ILE A 76 10.05 9.48 -4.28
CA ILE A 76 9.90 8.66 -5.49
C ILE A 76 8.41 8.49 -5.79
N LEU A 77 7.88 9.26 -6.74
CA LEU A 77 6.45 9.25 -7.10
C LEU A 77 5.96 7.89 -7.62
N SER A 78 6.84 7.12 -8.27
CA SER A 78 6.52 5.77 -8.76
C SER A 78 6.27 4.76 -7.64
N VAL A 79 6.79 4.99 -6.43
CA VAL A 79 6.50 4.15 -5.26
C VAL A 79 5.00 4.15 -4.97
N THR A 80 4.34 5.32 -4.97
CA THR A 80 2.89 5.42 -4.74
C THR A 80 2.08 4.57 -5.71
N LYS A 81 2.44 4.58 -7.00
CA LYS A 81 1.76 3.79 -8.03
C LYS A 81 1.93 2.29 -7.82
N ILE A 82 3.14 1.86 -7.46
CA ILE A 82 3.43 0.44 -7.20
C ILE A 82 2.68 -0.04 -5.97
N VAL A 83 2.68 0.76 -4.90
CA VAL A 83 1.95 0.46 -3.67
C VAL A 83 0.44 0.40 -3.96
N ALA A 84 -0.10 1.34 -4.73
CA ALA A 84 -1.51 1.33 -5.13
C ALA A 84 -1.86 0.09 -5.96
N ALA A 85 -1.05 -0.24 -6.97
CA ALA A 85 -1.24 -1.44 -7.79
C ALA A 85 -1.20 -2.71 -6.94
N PHE A 86 -0.29 -2.76 -5.97
CA PHE A 86 -0.18 -3.88 -5.04
C PHE A 86 -1.43 -4.03 -4.17
N ILE A 87 -1.93 -2.95 -3.56
CA ILE A 87 -3.19 -2.93 -2.81
C ILE A 87 -4.35 -3.47 -3.66
N VAL A 88 -4.44 -3.05 -4.94
CA VAL A 88 -5.49 -3.48 -5.86
C VAL A 88 -5.40 -4.98 -6.15
N VAL A 89 -4.21 -5.49 -6.45
CA VAL A 89 -3.98 -6.94 -6.64
C VAL A 89 -4.43 -7.72 -5.42
N GLN A 90 -4.16 -7.19 -4.23
CA GLN A 90 -4.38 -7.88 -2.97
C GLN A 90 -5.85 -7.89 -2.59
N HIS A 91 -6.56 -6.79 -2.83
CA HIS A 91 -8.02 -6.76 -2.78
C HIS A 91 -8.65 -7.88 -3.61
N PHE A 92 -8.17 -8.10 -4.85
CA PHE A 92 -8.67 -9.20 -5.69
C PHE A 92 -8.29 -10.58 -5.14
N ARG A 93 -7.08 -10.77 -4.62
CA ARG A 93 -6.64 -12.03 -4.01
C ARG A 93 -7.46 -12.40 -2.78
N LEU A 94 -7.83 -11.41 -1.98
CA LEU A 94 -8.70 -11.57 -0.81
C LEU A 94 -10.18 -11.80 -1.18
N LYS A 95 -10.52 -11.75 -2.48
CA LYS A 95 -11.88 -11.95 -3.02
C LYS A 95 -12.90 -10.98 -2.41
N TRP A 96 -12.46 -9.77 -2.08
CA TRP A 96 -13.36 -8.73 -1.60
C TRP A 96 -14.23 -8.21 -2.75
N PRO A 97 -15.49 -7.82 -2.46
CA PRO A 97 -16.36 -7.21 -3.46
C PRO A 97 -15.74 -5.90 -3.95
N LEU A 98 -15.97 -5.59 -5.23
CA LEU A 98 -15.54 -4.31 -5.78
C LEU A 98 -16.15 -3.15 -4.96
N PRO A 99 -15.35 -2.18 -4.51
CA PRO A 99 -15.88 -1.05 -3.78
C PRO A 99 -16.68 -0.14 -4.72
N ASP A 100 -17.69 0.53 -4.17
CA ASP A 100 -18.42 1.60 -4.85
C ASP A 100 -17.65 2.92 -4.76
N VAL A 101 -16.89 3.11 -3.67
CA VAL A 101 -16.18 4.34 -3.35
C VAL A 101 -14.84 4.02 -2.67
N ILE A 102 -13.82 4.84 -2.99
CA ILE A 102 -12.60 4.91 -2.19
C ILE A 102 -12.76 6.06 -1.20
N TYR A 103 -12.66 5.75 0.09
CA TYR A 103 -12.80 6.74 1.15
C TYR A 103 -11.41 7.13 1.69
N PRO A 104 -10.93 8.36 1.44
CA PRO A 104 -9.66 8.82 1.97
C PRO A 104 -9.82 9.22 3.45
N ILE A 105 -8.90 8.77 4.29
CA ILE A 105 -8.87 9.21 5.69
C ILE A 105 -8.30 10.61 5.84
N SER A 106 -7.19 10.87 5.17
CA SER A 106 -6.60 12.20 5.17
C SER A 106 -7.60 13.21 4.61
N ASN A 107 -7.46 14.46 5.08
CA ASN A 107 -8.33 15.53 4.61
C ASN A 107 -8.14 15.68 3.08
N LEU A 108 -9.22 15.78 2.30
CA LEU A 108 -9.13 15.99 0.84
C LEU A 108 -8.35 17.26 0.48
N PHE A 109 -8.27 18.22 1.41
CA PHE A 109 -7.49 19.44 1.26
C PHE A 109 -6.00 19.27 1.58
N ILE A 110 -5.62 18.22 2.32
CA ILE A 110 -4.23 17.90 2.66
C ILE A 110 -3.75 16.80 1.70
N LYS A 111 -2.99 17.20 0.69
CA LYS A 111 -2.44 16.29 -0.33
C LYS A 111 -1.18 15.59 0.17
N ASP A 112 -1.34 14.76 1.19
CA ASP A 112 -0.29 13.91 1.76
C ASP A 112 -0.14 12.58 0.99
N HIS A 113 0.73 11.69 1.49
CA HIS A 113 1.03 10.41 0.82
C HIS A 113 -0.20 9.51 0.82
N GLN A 114 -1.02 9.57 1.87
CA GLN A 114 -2.28 8.82 1.94
C GLN A 114 -3.28 9.31 0.90
N TYR A 115 -3.39 10.62 0.67
CA TYR A 115 -4.25 11.19 -0.37
C TYR A 115 -3.82 10.70 -1.75
N TYR A 116 -2.54 10.82 -2.08
CA TYR A 116 -2.04 10.36 -3.39
C TYR A 116 -2.19 8.86 -3.57
N LEU A 117 -1.93 8.07 -2.52
CA LEU A 117 -2.14 6.63 -2.56
C LEU A 117 -3.61 6.28 -2.82
N SER A 118 -4.53 6.91 -2.09
CA SER A 118 -5.97 6.70 -2.27
C SER A 118 -6.44 7.11 -3.67
N LYS A 119 -5.87 8.19 -4.21
CA LYS A 119 -6.14 8.66 -5.58
C LYS A 119 -5.68 7.66 -6.64
N GLU A 120 -4.46 7.10 -6.51
CA GLU A 120 -3.97 6.09 -7.46
C GLU A 120 -4.80 4.79 -7.36
N VAL A 121 -5.16 4.35 -6.16
CA VAL A 121 -6.07 3.19 -5.97
C VAL A 121 -7.44 3.45 -6.62
N SER A 122 -8.01 4.64 -6.42
CA SER A 122 -9.24 5.10 -7.07
C SER A 122 -9.15 5.05 -8.60
N SER A 123 -8.01 5.46 -9.16
CA SER A 123 -7.73 5.39 -10.60
C SER A 123 -7.73 3.94 -11.10
N PHE A 124 -7.04 3.02 -10.41
CA PHE A 124 -7.00 1.59 -10.78
C PHE A 124 -8.38 0.93 -10.75
N PHE A 125 -9.17 1.18 -9.69
CA PHE A 125 -10.53 0.62 -9.59
C PHE A 125 -11.55 1.34 -10.48
N LYS A 126 -11.23 2.52 -11.02
CA LYS A 126 -12.18 3.42 -11.68
C LYS A 126 -13.37 3.73 -10.78
N ARG A 127 -13.09 4.03 -9.51
CA ARG A 127 -14.09 4.36 -8.48
C ARG A 127 -13.85 5.75 -7.93
N PRO A 128 -14.90 6.51 -7.59
CA PRO A 128 -14.74 7.87 -7.11
C PRO A 128 -14.05 7.91 -5.74
N LEU A 129 -13.24 8.95 -5.54
CA LEU A 129 -12.67 9.30 -4.23
C LEU A 129 -13.61 10.30 -3.55
N LYS A 130 -14.29 9.90 -2.46
CA LYS A 130 -15.27 10.76 -1.78
C LYS A 130 -15.19 10.63 -0.26
N LYS A 131 -15.41 11.76 0.46
CA LYS A 131 -15.62 11.78 1.91
C LYS A 131 -17.09 11.78 2.34
N LYS A 132 -18.02 12.09 1.45
CA LYS A 132 -19.45 12.00 1.76
C LYS A 132 -19.84 10.52 1.86
N GLN A 133 -20.48 10.14 2.95
CA GLN A 133 -20.85 8.76 3.25
C GLN A 133 -22.29 8.47 2.79
N ASN A 134 -22.55 7.21 2.46
CA ASN A 134 -23.86 6.72 2.05
C ASN A 134 -24.05 5.26 2.54
N LEU A 135 -25.14 5.01 3.24
CA LEU A 135 -25.45 3.73 3.88
C LEU A 135 -25.64 2.57 2.90
N SER A 136 -25.86 2.83 1.61
CA SER A 136 -25.98 1.79 0.58
C SER A 136 -24.66 1.40 -0.09
N GLU A 137 -23.59 2.20 0.09
CA GLU A 137 -22.30 2.02 -0.57
C GLU A 137 -21.36 1.07 0.19
N VAL A 138 -20.57 0.31 -0.55
CA VAL A 138 -19.41 -0.43 -0.05
C VAL A 138 -18.16 0.44 -0.20
N ALA A 139 -17.52 0.76 0.92
CA ALA A 139 -16.34 1.62 0.94
C ALA A 139 -15.05 0.81 1.08
N LEU A 140 -14.02 1.17 0.31
CA LEU A 140 -12.64 0.76 0.55
C LEU A 140 -11.85 1.93 1.13
N ILE A 141 -11.24 1.71 2.28
CA ILE A 141 -10.42 2.68 3.00
C ILE A 141 -8.96 2.24 2.94
N ILE A 142 -8.07 3.17 2.62
CA ILE A 142 -6.62 2.90 2.50
C ILE A 142 -5.86 3.57 3.64
N PHE A 143 -4.96 2.81 4.26
CA PHE A 143 -4.12 3.27 5.38
C PHE A 143 -2.65 3.06 5.08
N ASP A 144 -1.83 3.95 5.62
CA ASP A 144 -0.39 3.73 5.71
C ASP A 144 -0.06 2.84 6.92
N VAL A 145 -0.62 3.16 8.08
CA VAL A 145 -0.50 2.40 9.32
C VAL A 145 -1.88 2.32 9.96
N ILE A 146 -2.32 1.11 10.29
CA ILE A 146 -3.52 0.89 11.10
C ILE A 146 -3.10 0.83 12.57
N ASN A 147 -3.79 1.61 13.41
CA ASN A 147 -3.68 1.61 14.87
C ASN A 147 -5.09 1.59 15.49
N ILE A 148 -5.17 1.36 16.80
CA ILE A 148 -6.45 1.23 17.53
C ILE A 148 -7.31 2.49 17.38
N GLU A 149 -6.72 3.68 17.49
CA GLU A 149 -7.45 4.95 17.35
C GLU A 149 -8.11 5.09 15.96
N LYS A 150 -7.38 4.80 14.89
CA LYS A 150 -7.91 4.82 13.52
C LYS A 150 -8.98 3.75 13.34
N MET A 151 -8.82 2.56 13.93
CA MET A 151 -9.85 1.52 13.88
C MET A 151 -11.14 1.96 14.57
N ASN A 152 -11.05 2.58 15.75
CA ASN A 152 -12.21 3.11 16.45
C ASN A 152 -12.88 4.24 15.67
N GLN A 153 -12.09 5.12 15.04
CA GLN A 153 -12.63 6.15 14.14
C GLN A 153 -13.44 5.56 12.97
N ILE A 154 -12.99 4.45 12.38
CA ILE A 154 -13.73 3.75 11.32
C ILE A 154 -15.02 3.16 11.88
N LYS A 155 -14.93 2.43 13.00
CA LYS A 155 -16.06 1.73 13.62
C LYS A 155 -17.17 2.70 14.04
N GLU A 156 -16.82 3.81 14.69
CA GLU A 156 -17.77 4.71 15.32
C GLU A 156 -18.34 5.78 14.36
N LYS A 157 -17.59 6.17 13.32
CA LYS A 157 -17.92 7.37 12.52
C LYS A 157 -18.32 7.10 11.07
N LEU A 158 -18.29 5.85 10.61
CA LEU A 158 -18.56 5.52 9.22
C LEU A 158 -19.88 4.77 9.04
N LEU A 159 -20.78 5.40 8.30
CA LEU A 159 -22.12 4.94 7.97
C LEU A 159 -22.15 4.42 6.53
N PHE A 160 -21.55 3.25 6.30
CA PHE A 160 -21.56 2.53 5.02
C PHE A 160 -22.27 1.18 5.15
N LYS A 161 -22.70 0.58 4.04
CA LYS A 161 -23.27 -0.78 4.02
C LYS A 161 -22.25 -1.79 4.53
N LYS A 162 -21.00 -1.65 4.07
CA LYS A 162 -19.87 -2.48 4.45
C LYS A 162 -18.57 -1.71 4.24
N VAL A 163 -17.60 -1.93 5.13
CA VAL A 163 -16.30 -1.26 5.08
C VAL A 163 -15.20 -2.28 4.88
N TYR A 164 -14.35 -2.04 3.89
CA TYR A 164 -13.12 -2.77 3.67
C TYR A 164 -11.95 -1.83 3.91
N ALA A 165 -10.91 -2.30 4.58
CA ALA A 165 -9.76 -1.49 4.95
C ALA A 165 -8.45 -2.21 4.62
N ILE A 166 -7.59 -1.59 3.81
CA ILE A 166 -6.26 -2.14 3.51
C ILE A 166 -5.20 -1.17 4.01
N GLY A 167 -4.33 -1.66 4.90
CA GLY A 167 -3.19 -0.93 5.43
C GLY A 167 -1.86 -1.45 4.89
N LEU A 168 -0.85 -0.58 4.86
CA LEU A 168 0.53 -0.98 4.56
C LEU A 168 1.28 -1.55 5.75
N CYS A 169 0.93 -1.15 6.97
CA CYS A 169 1.54 -1.64 8.20
C CYS A 169 0.49 -1.67 9.32
N PHE A 170 0.73 -2.48 10.34
CA PHE A 170 0.04 -2.41 11.62
C PHE A 170 1.05 -2.16 12.76
N ASP A 171 0.74 -1.24 13.68
CA ASP A 171 1.68 -0.75 14.72
C ASP A 171 1.53 -1.43 16.09
N VAL A 172 0.58 -2.35 16.25
CA VAL A 172 0.33 -3.08 17.52
C VAL A 172 0.65 -4.58 17.32
N PHE A 173 0.98 -5.33 18.38
CA PHE A 173 1.16 -6.78 18.25
C PHE A 173 -0.15 -7.43 17.79
N PHE A 174 -0.05 -8.45 16.94
CA PHE A 174 -1.21 -9.10 16.33
C PHE A 174 -2.16 -9.72 17.36
N ASP A 175 -1.62 -10.16 18.51
CA ASP A 175 -2.38 -10.70 19.63
C ASP A 175 -3.36 -9.68 20.24
N ASP A 176 -3.04 -8.38 20.16
CA ASP A 176 -3.95 -7.33 20.61
C ASP A 176 -5.09 -7.10 19.61
N LEU A 177 -4.89 -7.40 18.32
CA LEU A 177 -5.89 -7.19 17.26
C LEU A 177 -7.12 -8.10 17.45
N ASP A 178 -6.90 -9.34 17.89
CA ASP A 178 -7.96 -10.31 18.21
C ASP A 178 -8.74 -9.93 19.48
N LEU A 179 -8.13 -9.14 20.38
CA LEU A 179 -8.78 -8.62 21.59
C LEU A 179 -9.68 -7.40 21.33
N PHE A 180 -9.48 -6.69 20.21
CA PHE A 180 -10.16 -5.43 19.89
C PHE A 180 -11.14 -5.51 18.70
N LEU A 181 -11.29 -6.67 18.07
CA LEU A 181 -12.25 -6.92 16.98
C LEU A 181 -13.39 -7.82 17.42
#